data_AF-A0A2E5X4J0-F1
#
_entry.id   AF-A0A2E5X4J0-F1
#
_cell.length_a   1.000
_cell.length_b   1.000
_cell.length_c   1.000
_cell.angle_alpha   90.00
_cell.angle_beta   90.00
_cell.angle_gamma   90.00
#
_symmetry.space_group_name_H-M   'P 1'
#
loop_
_entity.id
_entity.type
_entity.pdbx_description
1 polymer ?
#
loop_
_entity_poly.entity_id
_entity_poly.type
_entity_poly.pdbx_seq_one_letter_code
_entity_poly.pdbx_strand_id
1 'polypeptide(L)'
;MRATRDGEGTWRLRLHRFFATAPEQILLDLATWLRSGRRARAACERLDAHIDACLAELPARPKRGQTLSSSGTAHDLNTLVGELLAGPFAGDFSSTPPPWVTWGRRGRSRARHTLRLGTYTRADHLVRIHPVLDRSSVPAWFVSFVLHHELLHAALDQGRSNDGHRIHHGPRFRERERTHRDYTRALAWEKKNLPRLIRAARAGTVAGSSSATAPGATQAAEPAQYRPTPLTRLAQSFLFPRS
;
A
#
# COMPACT_ATOMS: atom_id res chain seq x y z
N MET A 1 -4.75 -12.82 11.27
CA MET A 1 -5.73 -13.80 11.80
C MET A 1 -6.56 -14.35 10.65
N ARG A 2 -6.85 -15.66 10.64
CA ARG A 2 -7.92 -16.23 9.79
C ARG A 2 -8.92 -16.90 10.73
N ALA A 3 -10.20 -16.65 10.52
CA ALA A 3 -11.30 -17.26 11.26
C ALA A 3 -12.18 -18.01 10.27
N THR A 4 -12.50 -19.26 10.58
CA THR A 4 -13.49 -20.06 9.85
C THR A 4 -14.52 -20.54 10.85
N ARG A 5 -15.80 -20.33 10.53
CA ARG A 5 -16.91 -20.86 11.30
C ARG A 5 -17.43 -22.10 10.59
N ASP A 6 -17.55 -23.21 11.29
CA ASP A 6 -18.21 -24.41 10.74
C ASP A 6 -19.73 -24.31 10.86
N GLY A 7 -20.43 -25.27 10.24
CA GLY A 7 -21.89 -25.33 10.23
C GLY A 7 -22.52 -25.54 11.60
N GLU A 8 -21.74 -26.01 12.59
CA GLU A 8 -22.17 -26.26 13.98
C GLU A 8 -21.97 -25.05 14.89
N GLY A 9 -21.42 -23.95 14.37
CA GLY A 9 -21.28 -22.69 15.10
C GLY A 9 -19.96 -22.53 15.85
N THR A 10 -19.01 -23.46 15.70
CA THR A 10 -17.68 -23.40 16.31
C THR A 10 -16.75 -22.52 15.47
N TRP A 11 -15.94 -21.72 16.16
CA TRP A 11 -14.95 -20.84 15.54
C TRP A 11 -13.57 -21.48 15.58
N ARG A 12 -12.98 -21.73 14.41
CA ARG A 12 -11.57 -22.12 14.28
C ARG A 12 -10.74 -20.90 13.89
N LEU A 13 -9.76 -20.57 14.74
CA LEU A 13 -8.94 -19.38 14.60
C LEU A 13 -7.48 -19.78 14.36
N ARG A 14 -6.85 -19.16 13.36
CA ARG A 14 -5.40 -19.14 13.21
C ARG A 14 -4.86 -17.80 13.70
N LEU A 15 -4.24 -17.84 14.86
CA LEU A 15 -3.66 -16.69 15.55
C LEU A 15 -2.14 -16.70 15.45
N HIS A 16 -1.53 -15.58 15.82
CA HIS A 16 -0.08 -15.50 15.96
C HIS A 16 0.38 -16.27 17.20
N ARG A 17 1.62 -16.80 17.22
CA ARG A 17 2.14 -17.60 18.35
C ARG A 17 2.09 -16.91 19.71
N PHE A 18 2.00 -15.58 19.75
CA PHE A 18 1.96 -14.80 20.99
C PHE A 18 0.69 -15.07 21.79
N PHE A 19 -0.39 -15.48 21.11
CA PHE A 19 -1.64 -15.87 21.75
C PHE A 19 -1.58 -17.26 22.41
N ALA A 20 -0.48 -18.01 22.23
CA ALA A 20 -0.33 -19.32 22.87
C ALA A 20 -0.25 -19.23 24.40
N THR A 21 0.21 -18.10 24.93
CA THR A 21 0.32 -17.81 26.36
C THR A 21 -0.53 -16.61 26.76
N ALA A 22 -1.56 -16.29 25.96
CA ALA A 22 -2.44 -15.15 26.27
C ALA A 22 -3.22 -15.41 27.57
N PRO A 23 -3.38 -14.41 28.45
CA PRO A 23 -4.26 -14.51 29.60
C PRO A 23 -5.69 -14.86 29.20
N GLU A 24 -6.40 -15.60 30.05
CA GLU A 24 -7.78 -16.04 29.79
C GLU A 24 -8.71 -14.88 29.40
N GLN A 25 -8.58 -13.74 30.10
CA GLN A 25 -9.35 -12.53 29.80
C GLN A 25 -9.17 -12.04 28.35
N ILE A 26 -7.96 -12.18 27.77
CA ILE A 26 -7.67 -11.83 26.38
C ILE A 26 -8.34 -12.80 25.40
N LEU A 27 -8.41 -14.08 25.75
CA LEU A 27 -9.13 -15.08 24.95
C LEU A 27 -10.65 -14.84 24.98
N LEU A 28 -11.20 -14.45 26.13
CA LEU A 28 -12.60 -14.05 26.29
C LEU A 28 -12.92 -12.78 25.51
N ASP A 29 -12.03 -11.81 25.53
CA ASP A 29 -12.14 -10.58 24.74
C ASP A 29 -12.09 -10.88 23.24
N LEU A 30 -11.22 -11.80 22.81
CA LEU A 30 -11.15 -12.27 21.43
C LEU A 30 -12.46 -12.94 20.99
N ALA A 31 -13.04 -13.80 21.85
CA ALA A 31 -14.33 -14.43 21.59
C ALA A 31 -15.48 -13.40 21.52
N THR A 32 -15.44 -12.39 22.39
CA THR A 32 -16.42 -11.28 22.40
C THR A 32 -16.28 -10.42 21.13
N TRP A 33 -15.06 -10.11 20.73
CA TRP A 33 -14.77 -9.40 19.50
C TRP A 33 -15.20 -10.17 18.25
N LEU A 34 -15.03 -11.49 18.22
CA LEU A 34 -15.50 -12.31 17.09
C LEU A 34 -17.01 -12.26 16.90
N ARG A 35 -17.78 -12.13 17.99
CA ARG A 35 -19.25 -12.05 17.96
C ARG A 35 -19.75 -10.65 17.61
N SER A 36 -19.18 -9.62 18.24
CA SER A 36 -19.73 -8.26 18.20
C SER A 36 -18.91 -7.28 17.35
N GLY A 37 -17.73 -7.71 16.87
CA GLY A 37 -16.80 -6.89 16.12
C GLY A 37 -16.35 -5.66 16.90
N ARG A 38 -16.17 -4.54 16.18
CA ARG A 38 -15.75 -3.24 16.74
C ARG A 38 -16.72 -2.63 17.75
N ARG A 39 -17.92 -3.19 17.93
CA ARG A 39 -18.88 -2.73 18.95
C ARG A 39 -18.46 -3.10 20.37
N ALA A 40 -17.62 -4.13 20.54
CA ALA A 40 -17.07 -4.52 21.83
C ALA A 40 -15.84 -3.65 22.19
N ARG A 41 -16.06 -2.35 22.48
CA ARG A 41 -14.97 -1.38 22.68
C ARG A 41 -13.95 -1.81 23.73
N ALA A 42 -14.40 -2.19 24.93
CA ALA A 42 -13.50 -2.60 26.01
C ALA A 42 -12.67 -3.86 25.66
N ALA A 43 -13.26 -4.81 24.91
CA ALA A 43 -12.54 -5.98 24.43
C ALA A 43 -11.50 -5.60 23.35
N CYS A 44 -11.84 -4.66 22.45
CA CYS A 44 -10.89 -4.15 21.46
C CYS A 44 -9.71 -3.47 22.15
N GLU A 45 -9.97 -2.58 23.11
CA GLU A 45 -8.94 -1.85 23.84
C GLU A 45 -7.97 -2.79 24.56
N ARG A 46 -8.48 -3.82 25.25
CA ARG A 46 -7.61 -4.80 25.93
C ARG A 46 -6.86 -5.71 24.97
N LEU A 47 -7.47 -6.10 23.86
CA LEU A 47 -6.80 -6.87 22.80
C LEU A 47 -5.66 -6.07 22.16
N ASP A 48 -5.93 -4.80 21.83
CA ASP A 48 -4.93 -3.90 21.24
C ASP A 48 -3.77 -3.68 22.21
N ALA A 49 -4.05 -3.40 23.49
CA ALA A 49 -3.02 -3.25 24.52
C ALA A 49 -2.16 -4.51 24.69
N HIS A 50 -2.78 -5.71 24.69
CA HIS A 50 -2.03 -6.97 24.76
C HIS A 50 -1.15 -7.21 23.53
N ILE A 51 -1.68 -6.92 22.33
CA ILE A 51 -0.91 -7.03 21.09
C ILE A 51 0.27 -6.08 21.12
N ASP A 52 0.07 -4.83 21.53
CA ASP A 52 1.13 -3.83 21.62
C ASP A 52 2.22 -4.25 22.61
N ALA A 53 1.85 -4.76 23.79
CA ALA A 53 2.80 -5.30 24.76
C ALA A 53 3.61 -6.48 24.18
N CYS A 54 2.94 -7.44 23.53
CA CYS A 54 3.64 -8.55 22.88
C CYS A 54 4.56 -8.11 21.73
N LEU A 55 4.18 -7.07 20.98
CA LEU A 55 5.00 -6.53 19.89
C LEU A 55 6.23 -5.78 20.42
N ALA A 56 6.13 -5.13 21.57
CA ALA A 56 7.24 -4.45 22.23
C ALA A 56 8.36 -5.41 22.67
N GLU A 57 7.98 -6.62 23.10
CA GLU A 57 8.92 -7.67 23.53
C GLU A 57 9.62 -8.41 22.36
N LEU A 58 9.23 -8.12 21.11
CA LEU A 58 9.86 -8.79 19.98
C LEU A 58 11.27 -8.25 19.75
N PRO A 59 12.27 -9.14 19.53
CA PRO A 59 13.61 -8.70 19.20
C PRO A 59 13.56 -7.84 17.95
N ALA A 60 14.32 -6.74 17.98
CA ALA A 60 14.47 -5.86 16.84
C ALA A 60 14.85 -6.71 15.62
N ARG A 61 14.00 -6.67 14.59
CA ARG A 61 14.21 -7.48 13.39
C ARG A 61 15.59 -7.12 12.81
N PRO A 62 16.51 -8.09 12.60
CA PRO A 62 17.82 -7.79 12.06
C PRO A 62 17.66 -7.08 10.72
N LYS A 63 18.33 -5.93 10.57
CA LYS A 63 18.39 -5.17 9.32
C LYS A 63 19.13 -6.02 8.29
N ARG A 64 18.38 -6.81 7.51
CA ARG A 64 18.95 -7.53 6.37
C ARG A 64 19.54 -6.48 5.43
N GLY A 65 20.80 -6.62 5.02
CA GLY A 65 21.42 -5.74 4.03
C GLY A 65 20.50 -5.59 2.83
N GLN A 66 20.06 -4.37 2.55
CA GLN A 66 19.15 -4.07 1.45
C GLN A 66 20.02 -3.61 0.27
N THR A 67 20.08 -4.42 -0.79
CA THR A 67 20.59 -3.94 -2.08
C THR A 67 19.60 -2.92 -2.62
N LEU A 68 20.02 -1.67 -2.72
CA LEU A 68 19.24 -0.60 -3.33
C LEU A 68 19.44 -0.65 -4.84
N SER A 69 18.34 -0.58 -5.59
CA SER A 69 18.36 -0.53 -7.04
C SER A 69 17.28 0.44 -7.51
N SER A 70 17.71 1.57 -8.05
CA SER A 70 16.87 2.63 -8.60
C SER A 70 16.66 2.49 -10.12
N SER A 71 17.63 1.91 -10.82
CA SER A 71 17.53 1.63 -12.26
C SER A 71 16.65 0.40 -12.52
N GLY A 72 15.46 0.64 -13.08
CA GLY A 72 14.54 -0.39 -13.55
C GLY A 72 14.82 -0.80 -14.99
N THR A 73 14.00 -1.72 -15.51
CA THR A 73 14.05 -2.13 -16.92
C THR A 73 13.40 -1.10 -17.86
N ALA A 74 12.35 -0.40 -17.40
CA ALA A 74 11.65 0.60 -18.20
C ALA A 74 11.79 2.02 -17.64
N HIS A 75 12.00 2.17 -16.33
CA HIS A 75 12.07 3.47 -15.67
C HIS A 75 13.27 3.55 -14.74
N ASP A 76 14.00 4.65 -14.77
CA ASP A 76 15.01 4.99 -13.77
C ASP A 76 14.40 5.88 -12.69
N LEU A 77 14.35 5.38 -11.45
CA LEU A 77 13.80 6.14 -10.33
C LEU A 77 14.67 7.34 -9.96
N ASN A 78 15.98 7.29 -10.18
CA ASN A 78 16.86 8.42 -9.85
C ASN A 78 16.54 9.63 -10.72
N THR A 79 16.30 9.42 -12.01
CA THR A 79 15.89 10.50 -12.93
C THR A 79 14.60 11.15 -12.47
N LEU A 80 13.58 10.34 -12.18
CA LEU A 80 12.27 10.83 -11.77
C LEU A 80 12.30 11.54 -10.41
N VAL A 81 13.08 11.03 -9.45
CA VAL A 81 13.27 11.65 -8.14
C VAL A 81 14.05 12.96 -8.28
N GLY A 82 15.08 13.01 -9.13
CA GLY A 82 15.83 14.24 -9.39
C GLY A 82 14.94 15.39 -9.84
N GLU A 83 14.02 15.14 -10.78
CA GLU A 83 13.03 16.14 -11.22
C GLU A 83 12.12 16.60 -10.08
N LEU A 84 11.69 15.68 -9.22
CA LEU A 84 10.81 15.99 -8.09
C LEU A 84 11.54 16.80 -7.01
N LEU A 85 12.79 16.44 -6.69
CA LEU A 85 13.62 17.14 -5.71
C LEU A 85 14.03 18.53 -6.17
N ALA A 86 14.27 18.72 -7.47
CA ALA A 86 14.61 20.03 -8.04
C ALA A 86 13.40 20.97 -8.18
N GLY A 87 12.18 20.44 -8.18
CA GLY A 87 10.95 21.23 -8.35
C GLY A 87 10.06 21.19 -7.10
N PRO A 88 8.99 20.37 -7.07
CA PRO A 88 8.00 20.37 -5.99
C PRO A 88 8.52 20.16 -4.57
N PHE A 89 9.72 19.56 -4.43
CA PHE A 89 10.35 19.30 -3.14
C PHE A 89 11.60 20.16 -2.88
N ALA A 90 11.83 21.20 -3.68
CA ALA A 90 12.94 22.11 -3.46
C ALA A 90 12.83 22.73 -2.06
N GLY A 91 13.85 22.48 -1.22
CA GLY A 91 13.92 22.98 0.16
C GLY A 91 13.26 22.10 1.23
N ASP A 92 12.45 21.09 0.87
CA ASP A 92 11.82 20.21 1.88
C ASP A 92 12.84 19.34 2.63
N PHE A 93 14.02 19.13 2.03
CA PHE A 93 15.09 18.27 2.53
C PHE A 93 16.37 19.08 2.83
N SER A 94 16.26 20.37 3.15
CA SER A 94 17.43 21.21 3.48
C SER A 94 18.11 20.83 4.79
N SER A 95 17.34 20.39 5.80
CA SER A 95 17.87 20.02 7.13
C SER A 95 18.13 18.52 7.30
N THR A 96 17.57 17.69 6.42
CA THR A 96 17.74 16.24 6.41
C THR A 96 17.81 15.74 4.99
N PRO A 97 18.74 14.83 4.63
CA PRO A 97 18.86 14.34 3.26
C PRO A 97 17.54 13.70 2.80
N PRO A 98 17.25 13.72 1.48
CA PRO A 98 16.08 13.03 0.94
C PRO A 98 16.18 11.51 1.16
N PRO A 99 15.03 10.81 1.20
CA PRO A 99 15.03 9.36 1.42
C PRO A 99 15.66 8.64 0.23
N TRP A 100 16.30 7.51 0.53
CA TRP A 100 16.75 6.61 -0.52
C TRP A 100 15.56 6.10 -1.31
N VAL A 101 15.76 5.82 -2.60
CA VAL A 101 14.69 5.33 -3.48
C VAL A 101 15.13 4.04 -4.17
N THR A 102 14.26 3.04 -4.14
CA THR A 102 14.55 1.72 -4.72
C THR A 102 13.31 1.07 -5.29
N TRP A 103 13.50 0.19 -6.27
CA TRP A 103 12.53 -0.83 -6.61
C TRP A 103 12.38 -1.84 -5.47
N GLY A 104 11.17 -2.36 -5.31
CA GLY A 104 10.90 -3.51 -4.45
C GLY A 104 11.50 -4.79 -5.01
N ARG A 105 11.46 -5.87 -4.23
CA ARG A 105 11.84 -7.19 -4.73
C ARG A 105 10.84 -7.67 -5.78
N ARG A 106 11.32 -8.11 -6.93
CA ARG A 106 10.49 -8.75 -7.95
C ARG A 106 9.99 -10.09 -7.40
N GLY A 107 8.69 -10.35 -7.54
CA GLY A 107 8.07 -11.55 -7.02
C GLY A 107 6.56 -11.53 -7.19
N ARG A 108 5.91 -12.67 -6.93
CA ARG A 108 4.45 -12.79 -6.98
C ARG A 108 3.83 -12.12 -5.76
N SER A 109 2.96 -11.15 -6.00
CA SER A 109 2.13 -10.54 -4.97
C SER A 109 0.95 -11.45 -4.63
N ARG A 110 0.60 -11.51 -3.33
CA ARG A 110 -0.64 -12.17 -2.86
C ARG A 110 -1.86 -11.23 -2.86
N ALA A 111 -1.68 -9.98 -3.30
CA ALA A 111 -2.74 -9.00 -3.47
C ALA A 111 -3.89 -9.54 -4.32
N ARG A 112 -5.14 -9.42 -3.85
CA ARG A 112 -6.34 -9.87 -4.58
C ARG A 112 -7.22 -8.72 -5.07
N HIS A 113 -7.39 -7.69 -4.25
CA HIS A 113 -8.29 -6.56 -4.52
C HIS A 113 -7.60 -5.20 -4.41
N THR A 114 -6.48 -5.13 -3.70
CA THR A 114 -5.73 -3.89 -3.46
C THR A 114 -4.26 -4.14 -3.74
N LEU A 115 -3.56 -3.13 -4.26
CA LEU A 115 -2.12 -3.19 -4.49
C LEU A 115 -1.49 -1.89 -4.03
N ARG A 116 -0.52 -2.00 -3.12
CA ARG A 116 0.27 -0.85 -2.68
C ARG A 116 1.38 -0.61 -3.69
N LEU A 117 1.30 0.54 -4.37
CA LEU A 117 2.17 0.90 -5.47
C LEU A 117 3.53 1.47 -5.02
N GLY A 118 3.57 2.07 -3.83
CA GLY A 118 4.77 2.57 -3.19
C GLY A 118 4.68 2.48 -1.67
N THR A 119 5.83 2.55 -1.01
CA THR A 119 5.92 2.65 0.45
C THR A 119 7.08 3.54 0.87
N TYR A 120 6.86 4.50 1.75
CA TYR A 120 7.90 5.10 2.58
C TYR A 120 8.00 4.44 3.96
N THR A 121 9.23 4.16 4.42
CA THR A 121 9.53 3.66 5.76
C THR A 121 10.46 4.61 6.49
N ARG A 122 10.00 5.21 7.59
CA ARG A 122 10.78 6.17 8.40
C ARG A 122 12.03 5.56 9.04
N ALA A 123 11.94 4.32 9.52
CA ALA A 123 13.04 3.63 10.21
C ALA A 123 14.29 3.42 9.32
N ASP A 124 14.06 3.21 8.02
CA ASP A 124 15.11 3.02 7.02
C ASP A 124 15.31 4.25 6.14
N HIS A 125 14.53 5.31 6.37
CA HIS A 125 14.43 6.50 5.51
C HIS A 125 14.41 6.16 4.00
N LEU A 126 13.50 5.23 3.64
CA LEU A 126 13.52 4.54 2.35
C LEU A 126 12.14 4.58 1.68
N VAL A 127 12.12 5.08 0.45
CA VAL A 127 11.01 4.93 -0.50
C VAL A 127 11.24 3.69 -1.34
N ARG A 128 10.22 2.83 -1.40
CA ARG A 128 10.21 1.61 -2.19
C ARG A 128 9.04 1.61 -3.16
N ILE A 129 9.33 1.49 -4.45
CA ILE A 129 8.33 1.43 -5.52
C ILE A 129 8.08 0.00 -5.94
N HIS A 130 6.82 -0.38 -6.13
CA HIS A 130 6.47 -1.74 -6.50
C HIS A 130 6.96 -2.05 -7.93
N PRO A 131 7.69 -3.15 -8.18
CA PRO A 131 8.21 -3.52 -9.51
C PRO A 131 7.17 -3.82 -10.59
N VAL A 132 5.88 -3.66 -10.29
CA VAL A 132 4.82 -3.79 -11.30
C VAL A 132 4.75 -2.55 -12.18
N LEU A 133 5.28 -1.42 -11.66
CA LEU A 133 5.35 -0.14 -12.35
C LEU A 133 6.55 -0.05 -13.29
N ASP A 134 7.53 -0.93 -13.15
CA ASP A 134 8.72 -1.00 -14.00
C ASP A 134 8.44 -1.69 -15.35
N ARG A 135 7.57 -1.09 -16.17
CA ARG A 135 7.14 -1.62 -17.47
C ARG A 135 6.87 -0.48 -18.44
N SER A 136 7.13 -0.69 -19.73
CA SER A 136 6.88 0.31 -20.79
C SER A 136 5.39 0.70 -20.91
N SER A 137 4.47 -0.21 -20.57
CA SER A 137 3.03 0.09 -20.56
C SER A 137 2.60 1.03 -19.43
N VAL A 138 3.46 1.23 -18.41
CA VAL A 138 3.22 2.16 -17.31
C VAL A 138 3.96 3.46 -17.66
N PRO A 139 3.28 4.59 -17.81
CA PRO A 139 3.95 5.82 -18.17
C PRO A 139 4.84 6.38 -17.05
N ALA A 140 5.96 6.99 -17.40
CA ALA A 140 6.91 7.58 -16.45
C ALA A 140 6.26 8.64 -15.54
N TRP A 141 5.35 9.47 -16.07
CA TRP A 141 4.62 10.46 -15.29
C TRP A 141 3.73 9.84 -14.18
N PHE A 142 3.27 8.60 -14.37
CA PHE A 142 2.50 7.90 -13.33
C PHE A 142 3.44 7.36 -12.25
N VAL A 143 4.63 6.87 -12.62
CA VAL A 143 5.66 6.47 -11.66
C VAL A 143 6.13 7.67 -10.84
N SER A 144 6.33 8.81 -11.50
CA SER A 144 6.64 10.10 -10.87
C SER A 144 5.57 10.53 -9.86
N PHE A 145 4.28 10.37 -10.20
CA PHE A 145 3.18 10.64 -9.26
C PHE A 145 3.23 9.74 -8.01
N VAL A 146 3.49 8.44 -8.16
CA VAL A 146 3.64 7.53 -7.02
C VAL A 146 4.86 7.91 -6.18
N LEU A 147 5.99 8.27 -6.80
CA LEU A 147 7.17 8.77 -6.09
C LEU A 147 6.86 10.05 -5.31
N HIS A 148 6.17 11.01 -5.92
CA HIS A 148 5.74 12.24 -5.26
C HIS A 148 4.90 11.92 -4.01
N HIS A 149 3.93 11.00 -4.10
CA HIS A 149 3.16 10.55 -2.93
C HIS A 149 4.07 10.00 -1.82
N GLU A 150 5.01 9.12 -2.15
CA GLU A 150 5.89 8.52 -1.16
C GLU A 150 6.89 9.53 -0.56
N LEU A 151 7.37 10.50 -1.36
CA LEU A 151 8.22 11.59 -0.89
C LEU A 151 7.47 12.54 0.06
N LEU A 152 6.17 12.78 -0.16
CA LEU A 152 5.37 13.57 0.78
C LEU A 152 5.29 12.91 2.17
N HIS A 153 5.28 11.58 2.25
CA HIS A 153 5.35 10.88 3.55
C HIS A 153 6.69 11.08 4.27
N ALA A 154 7.76 11.37 3.53
CA ALA A 154 9.07 11.66 4.09
C ALA A 154 9.22 13.13 4.48
N ALA A 155 8.71 14.04 3.64
CA ALA A 155 8.82 15.49 3.83
C ALA A 155 7.88 16.04 4.93
N LEU A 156 6.71 15.41 5.12
CA LEU A 156 5.69 15.93 6.04
C LEU A 156 5.61 15.09 7.32
N ASP A 157 5.87 15.71 8.46
CA ASP A 157 5.39 15.18 9.74
C ASP A 157 3.92 15.54 9.91
N GLN A 158 3.06 14.53 9.82
CA GLN A 158 1.61 14.68 9.87
C GLN A 158 1.05 14.50 11.29
N GLY A 159 1.92 14.26 12.27
CA GLY A 159 1.52 14.11 13.66
C GLY A 159 0.62 12.90 13.92
N ARG A 160 -0.13 12.97 15.02
CA ARG A 160 -1.06 11.92 15.48
C ARG A 160 -2.46 12.51 15.62
N SER A 161 -3.49 11.67 15.45
CA SER A 161 -4.87 12.02 15.77
C SER A 161 -5.05 12.13 17.28
N ASN A 162 -6.20 12.65 17.71
CA ASN A 162 -6.57 12.74 19.12
C ASN A 162 -6.54 11.37 19.82
N ASP A 163 -6.79 10.30 19.08
CA ASP A 163 -6.72 8.90 19.56
C ASP A 163 -5.29 8.31 19.52
N GLY A 164 -4.26 9.13 19.30
CA GLY A 164 -2.85 8.73 19.26
C GLY A 164 -2.40 8.01 17.98
N HIS A 165 -3.32 7.71 17.04
CA HIS A 165 -2.99 7.07 15.78
C HIS A 165 -2.24 8.01 14.83
N ARG A 166 -1.28 7.49 14.07
CA ARG A 166 -0.52 8.32 13.13
C ARG A 166 -1.39 8.78 11.95
N ILE A 167 -1.35 10.06 11.64
CA ILE A 167 -2.05 10.60 10.48
C ILE A 167 -1.17 10.35 9.26
N HIS A 168 -1.71 9.66 8.26
CA HIS A 168 -0.98 9.33 7.03
C HIS A 168 -1.31 10.26 5.86
N HIS A 169 -2.50 10.87 5.86
CA HIS A 169 -2.99 11.69 4.75
C HIS A 169 -3.88 12.83 5.25
N GLY A 170 -3.29 13.72 6.07
CA GLY A 170 -3.92 14.92 6.60
C GLY A 170 -4.11 16.02 5.54
N PRO A 171 -4.72 17.16 5.91
CA PRO A 171 -5.07 18.23 4.96
C PRO A 171 -3.87 18.74 4.16
N ARG A 172 -2.76 19.08 4.83
CA ARG A 172 -1.52 19.55 4.18
C ARG A 172 -0.94 18.54 3.19
N PHE A 173 -0.99 17.24 3.53
CA PHE A 173 -0.56 16.19 2.61
C PHE A 173 -1.41 16.20 1.34
N ARG A 174 -2.74 16.19 1.50
CA ARG A 174 -3.67 16.14 0.34
C ARG A 174 -3.57 17.41 -0.50
N GLU A 175 -3.32 18.56 0.10
CA GLU A 175 -3.07 19.81 -0.61
C GLU A 175 -1.80 19.71 -1.45
N ARG A 176 -0.66 19.39 -0.82
CA ARG A 176 0.62 19.18 -1.50
C ARG A 176 0.53 18.10 -2.58
N GLU A 177 -0.23 17.04 -2.35
CA GLU A 177 -0.39 15.98 -3.33
C GLU A 177 -1.09 16.47 -4.61
N ARG A 178 -2.11 17.34 -4.46
CA ARG A 178 -2.85 17.94 -5.57
C ARG A 178 -1.99 18.86 -6.43
N THR A 179 -0.85 19.35 -5.94
CA THR A 179 0.04 20.21 -6.71
C THR A 179 0.89 19.42 -7.73
N HIS A 180 0.86 18.09 -7.69
CA HIS A 180 1.55 17.30 -8.70
C HIS A 180 0.95 17.58 -10.10
N ARG A 181 1.80 17.90 -11.08
CA ARG A 181 1.38 18.32 -12.44
C ARG A 181 0.38 17.36 -13.11
N ASP A 182 0.54 16.06 -12.87
CA ASP A 182 -0.31 15.00 -13.43
C ASP A 182 -1.37 14.48 -12.45
N TYR A 183 -1.67 15.15 -11.33
CA TYR A 183 -2.53 14.64 -10.25
C TYR A 183 -3.85 14.05 -10.76
N THR A 184 -4.67 14.85 -11.46
CA THR A 184 -5.99 14.42 -11.96
C THR A 184 -5.86 13.26 -12.95
N ARG A 185 -4.87 13.33 -13.84
CA ARG A 185 -4.60 12.30 -14.84
C ARG A 185 -4.13 10.99 -14.19
N ALA A 186 -3.33 11.06 -13.14
CA ALA A 186 -2.84 9.92 -12.40
C ALA A 186 -3.95 9.18 -11.64
N LEU A 187 -4.86 9.91 -11.00
CA LEU A 187 -6.04 9.31 -10.38
C LEU A 187 -6.92 8.57 -11.40
N ALA A 188 -7.16 9.19 -12.55
CA ALA A 188 -7.95 8.58 -13.62
C ALA A 188 -7.26 7.32 -14.18
N TRP A 189 -5.95 7.39 -14.41
CA TRP A 189 -5.16 6.27 -14.91
C TRP A 189 -5.07 5.13 -13.89
N GLU A 190 -4.86 5.42 -12.61
CA GLU A 190 -4.83 4.43 -11.54
C GLU A 190 -6.17 3.69 -11.51
N LYS A 191 -7.30 4.40 -11.44
CA LYS A 191 -8.62 3.79 -11.42
C LYS A 191 -8.85 2.86 -12.61
N LYS A 192 -8.40 3.26 -13.81
CA LYS A 192 -8.54 2.47 -15.04
C LYS A 192 -7.61 1.24 -15.05
N ASN A 193 -6.38 1.36 -14.56
CA ASN A 193 -5.33 0.34 -14.75
C ASN A 193 -5.07 -0.54 -13.51
N LEU A 194 -5.59 -0.18 -12.33
CA LEU A 194 -5.35 -0.91 -11.08
C LEU A 194 -5.72 -2.41 -11.18
N PRO A 195 -6.85 -2.83 -11.79
CA PRO A 195 -7.15 -4.26 -11.95
C PRO A 195 -6.08 -4.99 -12.78
N ARG A 196 -5.53 -4.34 -13.81
CA ARG A 196 -4.46 -4.90 -14.65
C ARG A 196 -3.15 -5.00 -13.86
N LEU A 197 -2.81 -3.99 -13.06
CA LEU A 197 -1.63 -4.01 -12.20
C LEU A 197 -1.72 -5.12 -11.14
N ILE A 198 -2.88 -5.31 -10.50
CA ILE A 198 -3.10 -6.40 -9.55
C ILE A 198 -2.87 -7.75 -10.22
N ARG A 199 -3.45 -7.98 -11.41
CA ARG A 199 -3.24 -9.23 -12.17
C ARG A 199 -1.76 -9.45 -12.52
N ALA A 200 -1.07 -8.41 -13.01
CA ALA A 200 0.35 -8.48 -13.34
C ALA A 200 1.21 -8.79 -12.10
N ALA A 201 0.95 -8.11 -10.98
CA ALA A 201 1.67 -8.35 -9.73
C ALA A 201 1.47 -9.79 -9.21
N ARG A 202 0.29 -10.39 -9.41
CA ARG A 202 0.01 -11.78 -9.04
C ARG A 202 0.70 -12.80 -9.94
N ALA A 203 0.75 -12.55 -11.24
CA ALA A 203 1.50 -13.38 -12.19
C ALA A 203 3.00 -13.41 -11.84
N GLY A 204 3.47 -12.32 -11.23
CA GLY A 204 4.87 -12.09 -10.90
C GLY A 204 5.53 -11.36 -12.05
N THR A 205 6.30 -10.31 -11.73
CA THR A 205 7.14 -9.65 -12.72
C THR A 205 8.33 -10.57 -12.99
N VAL A 206 8.23 -11.40 -14.04
CA VAL A 206 9.39 -12.10 -14.59
C VAL A 206 10.29 -11.04 -15.23
N ALA A 207 11.57 -11.05 -14.91
CA ALA A 207 12.53 -10.23 -15.63
C ALA A 207 12.56 -10.72 -17.09
N GLY A 208 12.12 -9.87 -18.02
CA GLY A 208 12.27 -10.09 -19.47
C GLY A 208 11.17 -10.92 -20.12
N SER A 209 10.31 -10.22 -20.88
CA SER A 209 9.92 -10.66 -22.23
C SER A 209 9.44 -9.42 -22.96
N SER A 210 10.31 -8.94 -23.85
CA SER A 210 9.91 -8.16 -25.01
C SER A 210 9.05 -9.05 -25.91
N SER A 211 7.97 -8.49 -26.42
CA SER A 211 7.59 -8.69 -27.82
C SER A 211 6.72 -7.52 -28.27
N ALA A 212 7.26 -6.79 -29.24
CA ALA A 212 6.52 -5.93 -30.13
C ALA A 212 5.69 -6.79 -31.07
N THR A 213 4.40 -6.49 -31.22
CA THR A 213 3.65 -6.71 -32.46
C THR A 213 2.37 -5.87 -32.40
N ALA A 214 2.29 -4.85 -33.25
CA ALA A 214 1.02 -4.40 -33.82
C ALA A 214 0.61 -5.43 -34.88
N PRO A 215 -0.69 -5.70 -35.12
CA PRO A 215 -1.36 -4.91 -36.15
C PRO A 215 -2.88 -4.70 -35.93
N GLY A 216 -3.46 -3.83 -36.77
CA GLY A 216 -4.74 -4.12 -37.44
C GLY A 216 -6.02 -3.56 -36.80
N ALA A 217 -6.57 -2.52 -37.43
CA ALA A 217 -7.96 -2.11 -37.30
C ALA A 217 -8.90 -3.18 -37.88
N THR A 218 -10.07 -3.41 -37.26
CA THR A 218 -11.40 -3.60 -37.92
C THR A 218 -12.53 -3.59 -36.88
N GLN A 219 -13.67 -3.09 -37.37
CA GLN A 219 -15.00 -2.73 -36.84
C GLN A 219 -15.70 -3.50 -35.70
N ALA A 220 -16.43 -2.68 -34.92
CA ALA A 220 -17.80 -2.77 -34.38
C ALA A 220 -18.49 -4.12 -34.08
N ALA A 221 -18.96 -4.26 -32.83
CA ALA A 221 -20.22 -4.93 -32.46
C ALA A 221 -20.76 -4.35 -31.13
N GLU A 222 -22.08 -4.21 -31.03
CA GLU A 222 -22.90 -3.62 -29.96
C GLU A 222 -22.62 -4.09 -28.52
N PRO A 223 -22.89 -3.26 -27.48
CA PRO A 223 -22.79 -3.69 -26.09
C PRO A 223 -24.05 -4.41 -25.62
N ALA A 224 -23.92 -5.69 -25.29
CA ALA A 224 -24.87 -6.41 -24.45
C ALA A 224 -24.91 -5.78 -23.04
N GLN A 225 -26.11 -5.47 -22.60
CA GLN A 225 -26.43 -4.86 -21.31
C GLN A 225 -26.04 -5.79 -20.15
N TYR A 226 -25.06 -5.39 -19.33
CA TYR A 226 -24.73 -6.07 -18.08
C TYR A 226 -24.99 -5.13 -16.89
N ARG A 227 -25.98 -5.49 -16.07
CA ARG A 227 -26.25 -4.88 -14.76
C ARG A 227 -25.59 -5.71 -13.66
N PRO A 228 -24.77 -5.10 -12.78
CA PRO A 228 -24.52 -5.66 -11.45
C PRO A 228 -25.19 -4.83 -10.34
N THR A 229 -25.94 -5.54 -9.49
CA THR A 229 -26.52 -5.11 -8.21
C THR A 229 -25.48 -5.17 -7.05
N PRO A 230 -25.76 -4.55 -5.88
CA PRO A 230 -24.73 -3.99 -5.00
C PRO A 230 -24.38 -4.89 -3.79
N LEU A 231 -23.12 -4.87 -3.35
CA LEU A 231 -22.69 -4.28 -2.06
C LEU A 231 -21.21 -4.62 -1.69
N THR A 232 -20.40 -3.57 -1.77
CA THR A 232 -19.22 -3.15 -0.98
C THR A 232 -19.42 -3.41 0.54
N ARG A 233 -18.44 -3.57 1.44
CA ARG A 233 -17.15 -2.90 1.75
C ARG A 233 -16.57 -3.68 2.97
N LEU A 234 -15.27 -3.88 3.19
CA LEU A 234 -14.35 -2.95 3.87
C LEU A 234 -12.94 -3.59 3.94
N ALA A 235 -12.01 -3.07 3.14
CA ALA A 235 -10.57 -3.18 3.38
C ALA A 235 -10.04 -1.75 3.49
N GLN A 236 -9.33 -1.45 4.58
CA GLN A 236 -8.79 -0.13 4.87
C GLN A 236 -7.58 0.18 3.97
N SER A 237 -7.61 1.41 3.44
CA SER A 237 -6.50 2.28 3.04
C SER A 237 -5.77 1.97 1.72
N PHE A 238 -6.39 2.44 0.63
CA PHE A 238 -5.75 2.78 -0.65
C PHE A 238 -5.03 4.13 -0.53
N LEU A 239 -4.14 4.44 -1.49
CA LEU A 239 -3.50 5.76 -1.64
C LEU A 239 -4.51 6.95 -1.63
N PHE A 240 -5.81 6.72 -1.83
CA PHE A 240 -6.87 7.74 -1.77
C PHE A 240 -8.18 7.20 -1.17
N PRO A 241 -8.62 7.63 0.03
CA PRO A 241 -10.02 7.51 0.46
C PRO A 241 -10.83 8.73 -0.02
N ARG A 242 -11.90 8.47 -0.78
CA ARG A 242 -12.95 9.46 -1.08
C ARG A 242 -13.78 9.75 0.18
N SER A 243 -14.21 11.02 0.28
CA SER A 243 -15.21 11.59 1.18
C SER A 243 -16.43 10.69 1.39
#